data_AF-A0A4W3K918-F1
#
_entry.id   AF-A0A4W3K918-F1
#
_cell.length_a   1.000
_cell.length_b   1.000
_cell.length_c   1.000
_cell.angle_alpha   90.00
_cell.angle_beta   90.00
_cell.angle_gamma   90.00
#
_symmetry.space_group_name_H-M   'P 1'
#
loop_
_entity.id
_entity.type
_entity.pdbx_description
1 polymer ?
#
loop_
_entity_poly.entity_id
_entity_poly.type
_entity_poly.pdbx_seq_one_letter_code
_entity_poly.pdbx_strand_id
1 'polypeptide(L)'
;LSKKHSHDDQKNMNSFFAVAFGLSNSAVSRLSKTWEGLTNKTRRVYQSFERLMDPSRNHRAYRMVAGKLSLPFLPFMPLLIKDLTFIEEGNKTFVNNLVNFEKMRMIARTVNLFRRCRTHSQSKCSDCVIVSDCFANVVHSLFFEASDQSVSVKNPQPIRLYVRSLKAIDNEQILSQLSQQLEP
;
A
#
# COMPACT_ATOMS: atom_id res chain seq x y z
N LEU A 1 -8.42 -35.17 -6.07
CA LEU A 1 -8.68 -33.90 -6.79
C LEU A 1 -8.16 -32.75 -5.96
N SER A 2 -7.18 -32.05 -6.51
CA SER A 2 -6.17 -31.23 -5.84
C SER A 2 -6.75 -30.01 -5.10
N LYS A 3 -6.74 -30.02 -3.76
CA LYS A 3 -6.75 -28.79 -2.96
C LYS A 3 -5.35 -28.20 -3.01
N LYS A 4 -5.01 -27.53 -4.13
CA LYS A 4 -4.00 -26.47 -4.12
C LYS A 4 -4.50 -25.45 -3.09
N HIS A 5 -3.96 -25.52 -1.87
CA HIS A 5 -3.98 -24.39 -0.95
C HIS A 5 -3.17 -23.32 -1.67
N SER A 6 -3.89 -22.48 -2.44
CA SER A 6 -3.39 -21.23 -2.96
C SER A 6 -2.78 -20.49 -1.78
N HIS A 7 -1.46 -20.49 -1.73
CA HIS A 7 -0.71 -19.49 -0.99
C HIS A 7 -1.19 -18.17 -1.58
N ASP A 8 -2.20 -17.61 -0.93
CA ASP A 8 -2.93 -16.46 -1.37
C ASP A 8 -1.92 -15.32 -1.29
N ASP A 9 -1.40 -14.89 -2.44
CA ASP A 9 -0.56 -13.70 -2.57
C ASP A 9 -1.43 -12.50 -2.21
N GLN A 10 -1.67 -12.34 -0.90
CA GLN A 10 -2.57 -11.34 -0.38
C GLN A 10 -1.95 -9.99 -0.68
N LYS A 11 -2.56 -9.29 -1.64
CA LYS A 11 -2.08 -8.01 -2.15
C LYS A 11 -2.26 -6.95 -1.07
N ASN A 12 -1.27 -6.82 -0.20
CA ASN A 12 -1.32 -5.96 0.97
C ASN A 12 -0.66 -4.62 0.68
N MET A 13 -1.46 -3.67 0.17
CA MET A 13 -0.98 -2.32 -0.12
C MET A 13 -0.66 -1.58 1.18
N ASN A 14 -1.40 -1.81 2.27
CA ASN A 14 -1.14 -1.10 3.53
C ASN A 14 0.28 -1.36 4.07
N SER A 15 0.69 -2.63 4.14
CA SER A 15 2.04 -2.99 4.58
C SER A 15 3.11 -2.59 3.58
N PHE A 16 2.83 -2.67 2.28
CA PHE A 16 3.72 -2.16 1.24
C PHE A 16 4.05 -0.67 1.47
N PHE A 17 3.02 0.17 1.63
CA PHE A 17 3.20 1.61 1.88
C PHE A 17 3.91 1.87 3.21
N ALA A 18 3.63 1.08 4.25
CA ALA A 18 4.33 1.23 5.54
C ALA A 18 5.85 1.01 5.40
N VAL A 19 6.27 -0.02 4.66
CA VAL A 19 7.69 -0.27 4.38
C VAL A 19 8.28 0.84 3.48
N ALA A 20 7.57 1.21 2.43
CA ALA A 20 8.05 2.22 1.48
C ALA A 20 8.23 3.59 2.16
N PHE A 21 7.29 4.03 3.00
CA PHE A 21 7.44 5.25 3.80
C PHE A 21 8.55 5.14 4.85
N GLY A 22 8.76 3.97 5.45
CA GLY A 22 9.89 3.74 6.34
C GLY A 22 11.23 3.93 5.64
N LEU A 23 11.36 3.48 4.38
CA LEU A 23 12.56 3.68 3.56
C LEU A 23 12.74 5.15 3.13
N SER A 24 11.63 5.87 2.89
CA SER A 24 11.66 7.30 2.56
C SER A 24 11.79 8.22 3.78
N ASN A 25 11.79 7.69 5.01
CA ASN A 25 12.03 8.46 6.21
C ASN A 25 13.39 9.17 6.13
N SER A 26 13.48 10.40 6.66
CA SER A 26 14.71 11.22 6.64
C SER A 26 15.92 10.54 7.27
N ALA A 27 15.73 9.78 8.35
CA ALA A 27 16.80 9.04 9.01
C ALA A 27 17.35 7.89 8.14
N VAL A 28 16.56 7.36 7.20
CA VAL A 28 16.99 6.28 6.30
C VAL A 28 17.49 6.83 4.96
N SER A 29 16.73 7.76 4.35
CA SER A 29 17.04 8.32 3.02
C SER A 29 18.34 9.13 2.99
N ARG A 30 18.81 9.66 4.13
CA ARG A 30 20.07 10.41 4.22
C ARG A 30 21.35 9.56 4.15
N LEU A 31 21.24 8.23 4.33
CA LEU A 31 22.38 7.31 4.39
C LEU A 31 22.98 7.07 2.99
N SER A 32 23.61 8.10 2.42
CA SER A 32 24.05 8.12 1.03
C SER A 32 25.00 6.97 0.70
N LYS A 33 25.93 6.62 1.59
CA LYS A 33 26.88 5.53 1.36
C LYS A 33 26.16 4.19 1.28
N THR A 34 25.16 3.97 2.13
CA THR A 34 24.30 2.78 2.10
C THR A 34 23.51 2.70 0.79
N TRP A 35 22.91 3.81 0.34
CA TRP A 35 22.15 3.84 -0.92
C TRP A 35 23.02 3.71 -2.17
N GLU A 36 24.26 4.19 -2.14
CA GLU A 36 25.26 4.03 -3.20
C GLU A 36 25.69 2.57 -3.36
N GLY A 37 25.81 1.83 -2.25
CA GLY A 37 26.17 0.42 -2.22
C GLY A 37 25.10 -0.54 -2.76
N LEU A 38 23.88 -0.06 -3.06
CA LEU A 38 22.82 -0.89 -3.61
C LEU A 38 23.04 -1.23 -5.08
N THR A 39 22.64 -2.44 -5.48
CA THR A 39 22.64 -2.84 -6.90
C THR A 39 21.67 -1.97 -7.71
N ASN A 40 21.96 -1.80 -9.01
CA ASN A 40 21.07 -1.11 -9.94
C ASN A 40 19.67 -1.74 -10.00
N LYS A 41 19.57 -3.06 -9.81
CA LYS A 41 18.29 -3.78 -9.75
C LYS A 41 17.45 -3.29 -8.56
N THR A 42 18.02 -3.32 -7.36
CA THR A 42 17.34 -2.87 -6.13
C THR A 42 16.93 -1.40 -6.22
N ARG A 43 17.79 -0.53 -6.77
CA ARG A 43 17.49 0.89 -6.96
C ARG A 43 16.27 1.11 -7.88
N ARG A 44 16.15 0.34 -8.97
CA ARG A 44 14.98 0.41 -9.88
C ARG A 44 13.68 -0.05 -9.21
N VAL A 45 13.76 -1.05 -8.34
CA VAL A 45 12.61 -1.51 -7.55
C VAL A 45 12.15 -0.39 -6.61
N TYR A 46 13.06 0.22 -5.86
CA TYR A 46 12.73 1.34 -4.97
C TYR A 46 12.14 2.55 -5.72
N GLN A 47 12.70 2.93 -6.88
CA GLN A 47 12.14 3.99 -7.75
C GLN A 47 10.70 3.69 -8.19
N SER A 48 10.35 2.41 -8.34
CA SER A 48 8.98 2.00 -8.66
C SER A 48 8.04 2.20 -7.47
N PHE A 49 8.55 2.08 -6.24
CA PHE A 49 7.79 2.38 -5.02
C PHE A 49 7.51 3.87 -4.92
N GLU A 50 8.52 4.71 -5.15
CA GLU A 50 8.38 6.18 -5.12
C GLU A 50 7.31 6.68 -6.09
N ARG A 51 7.26 6.13 -7.31
CA ARG A 51 6.22 6.45 -8.30
C ARG A 51 4.82 6.09 -7.81
N LEU A 52 4.68 4.99 -7.06
CA LEU A 52 3.39 4.56 -6.52
C LEU A 52 2.96 5.42 -5.32
N MET A 53 3.92 5.99 -4.58
CA MET A 53 3.70 6.89 -3.45
C MET A 53 3.38 8.34 -3.84
N ASP A 54 3.54 8.71 -5.12
CA ASP A 54 3.32 10.08 -5.61
C ASP A 54 1.94 10.63 -5.20
N PRO A 55 1.89 11.71 -4.39
CA PRO A 55 0.63 12.32 -3.95
C PRO A 55 -0.07 13.12 -5.06
N SER A 56 0.61 13.37 -6.19
CA SER A 56 0.11 14.18 -7.30
C SER A 56 -1.25 13.70 -7.81
N ARG A 57 -2.11 14.68 -8.16
CA ARG A 57 -3.46 14.44 -8.68
C ARG A 57 -4.28 13.51 -7.76
N ASN A 58 -4.16 13.70 -6.45
CA ASN A 58 -4.81 12.91 -5.40
C ASN A 58 -4.44 11.41 -5.45
N HIS A 59 -3.14 11.12 -5.41
CA HIS A 59 -2.59 9.76 -5.47
C HIS A 59 -3.05 8.97 -6.69
N ARG A 60 -3.05 9.61 -7.87
CA ARG A 60 -3.55 9.01 -9.12
C ARG A 60 -2.87 7.68 -9.44
N ALA A 61 -1.55 7.60 -9.27
CA ALA A 61 -0.78 6.38 -9.53
C ALA A 61 -1.30 5.19 -8.71
N TYR A 62 -1.43 5.36 -7.39
CA TYR A 62 -2.01 4.35 -6.51
C TYR A 62 -3.46 4.00 -6.88
N ARG A 63 -4.32 5.00 -7.10
CA ARG A 63 -5.74 4.76 -7.43
C ARG A 63 -5.90 3.95 -8.72
N MET A 64 -5.06 4.21 -9.73
CA MET A 64 -5.05 3.45 -10.98
C MET A 64 -4.64 1.99 -10.77
N VAL A 65 -3.65 1.72 -9.91
CA VAL A 65 -3.24 0.35 -9.56
C VAL A 65 -4.34 -0.33 -8.76
N ALA A 66 -4.82 0.29 -7.69
CA ALA A 66 -5.86 -0.26 -6.81
C ALA A 66 -7.15 -0.60 -7.57
N GLY A 67 -7.55 0.20 -8.56
CA GLY A 67 -8.71 -0.07 -9.41
C GLY A 67 -8.58 -1.32 -10.28
N LYS A 68 -7.36 -1.80 -10.53
CA LYS A 68 -7.06 -2.99 -11.34
C LYS A 68 -6.67 -4.22 -10.50
N LEU A 69 -6.53 -4.08 -9.18
CA LEU A 69 -6.21 -5.22 -8.32
C LEU A 69 -7.40 -6.18 -8.21
N SER A 70 -7.15 -7.47 -8.41
CA SER A 70 -8.13 -8.50 -8.10
C SER A 70 -8.38 -8.58 -6.60
N LEU A 71 -9.63 -8.85 -6.22
CA LEU A 71 -10.02 -9.15 -4.85
C LEU A 71 -9.53 -10.54 -4.43
N PRO A 72 -9.29 -10.79 -3.13
CA PRO A 72 -9.21 -9.80 -2.05
C PRO A 72 -7.88 -9.01 -2.07
N PHE A 73 -7.89 -7.78 -1.57
CA PHE A 73 -6.65 -7.01 -1.31
C PHE A 73 -6.83 -6.10 -0.09
N LEU A 74 -5.73 -5.70 0.57
CA LEU A 74 -5.79 -4.72 1.66
C LEU A 74 -5.39 -3.34 1.12
N PRO A 75 -6.30 -2.35 1.03
CA PRO A 75 -5.98 -1.02 0.51
C PRO A 75 -5.07 -0.23 1.45
N PHE A 76 -4.43 0.81 0.91
CA PHE A 76 -3.73 1.83 1.69
C PHE A 76 -4.72 2.62 2.56
N MET A 77 -4.79 2.26 3.85
CA MET A 77 -5.81 2.76 4.78
C MET A 77 -5.76 4.28 5.02
N PRO A 78 -4.58 4.91 5.18
CA PRO A 78 -4.50 6.37 5.35
C PRO A 78 -5.19 7.16 4.23
N LEU A 79 -5.09 6.74 2.97
CA LEU A 79 -5.78 7.44 1.88
C LEU A 79 -7.31 7.26 1.95
N LEU A 80 -7.79 6.09 2.38
CA LEU A 80 -9.22 5.85 2.56
C LEU A 80 -9.78 6.71 3.70
N ILE A 81 -9.05 6.83 4.81
CA ILE A 81 -9.41 7.71 5.93
C ILE A 81 -9.39 9.17 5.47
N LYS A 82 -8.35 9.59 4.73
CA LYS A 82 -8.29 10.92 4.13
C LYS A 82 -9.55 11.20 3.31
N ASP A 83 -9.95 10.29 2.43
CA ASP A 83 -11.16 10.47 1.61
C ASP A 83 -12.41 10.65 2.47
N LEU A 84 -12.57 9.88 3.56
CA LEU A 84 -13.69 10.03 4.50
C LEU A 84 -13.66 11.38 5.22
N THR A 85 -12.50 11.81 5.72
CA THR A 85 -12.32 13.11 6.39
C THR A 85 -12.71 14.26 5.46
N PHE A 86 -12.23 14.24 4.21
CA PHE A 86 -12.56 15.28 3.23
C PHE A 86 -14.05 15.31 2.88
N ILE A 87 -14.72 14.15 2.81
CA ILE A 87 -16.17 14.10 2.61
C ILE A 87 -16.90 14.71 3.81
N GLU A 88 -16.46 14.39 5.03
CA GLU A 88 -17.07 14.85 6.26
C GLU A 88 -16.97 16.37 6.42
N GLU A 89 -15.77 16.92 6.25
CA GLU A 89 -15.48 18.35 6.39
C GLU A 89 -16.00 19.18 5.22
N GLY A 90 -15.95 18.63 4.00
CA GLY A 90 -16.35 19.34 2.78
C GLY A 90 -17.86 19.40 2.53
N ASN A 91 -18.66 18.61 3.26
CA ASN A 91 -20.11 18.52 3.01
C ASN A 91 -20.90 18.63 4.32
N LYS A 92 -21.87 19.55 4.38
CA LYS A 92 -22.77 19.66 5.53
C LYS A 92 -23.67 18.43 5.63
N THR A 93 -23.82 17.91 6.85
CA THR A 93 -24.72 16.78 7.15
C THR A 93 -26.18 17.14 6.97
N PHE A 94 -26.54 18.40 7.27
CA PHE A 94 -27.89 18.93 7.09
C PHE A 94 -27.87 20.15 6.18
N VAL A 95 -28.83 20.23 5.26
CA VAL A 95 -29.08 21.38 4.39
C VAL A 95 -30.57 21.70 4.49
N ASN A 96 -30.91 22.92 4.88
CA ASN A 96 -32.30 23.34 5.11
C ASN A 96 -33.06 22.42 6.09
N ASN A 97 -32.40 22.01 7.19
CA ASN A 97 -32.92 21.05 8.19
C ASN A 97 -33.26 19.65 7.64
N LEU A 98 -32.86 19.33 6.40
CA LEU A 98 -33.00 18.01 5.80
C LEU A 98 -31.64 17.31 5.74
N VAL A 99 -31.66 15.99 5.87
CA VAL A 99 -30.45 15.16 5.75
C VAL A 99 -29.89 15.27 4.33
N ASN A 100 -28.59 15.56 4.22
CA ASN A 100 -27.88 15.59 2.95
C ASN A 100 -27.57 14.16 2.49
N PHE A 101 -28.47 13.56 1.72
CA PHE A 101 -28.27 12.22 1.17
C PHE A 101 -27.09 12.12 0.19
N GLU A 102 -26.64 13.22 -0.42
CA GLU A 102 -25.47 13.16 -1.30
C GLU A 102 -24.19 12.90 -0.49
N LYS A 103 -24.04 13.58 0.66
CA LYS A 103 -22.96 13.27 1.63
C LYS A 103 -23.02 11.79 2.04
N MET A 104 -24.21 11.29 2.37
CA MET A 104 -24.38 9.89 2.78
C MET A 104 -23.97 8.91 1.68
N ARG A 105 -24.31 9.20 0.40
CA ARG A 105 -23.87 8.38 -0.74
C ARG A 105 -22.36 8.42 -0.92
N MET A 106 -21.72 9.58 -0.76
CA MET A 106 -20.26 9.71 -0.85
C MET A 106 -19.56 8.85 0.20
N ILE A 107 -19.99 8.92 1.46
CA ILE A 107 -19.47 8.07 2.55
C ILE A 107 -19.69 6.58 2.23
N ALA A 108 -20.91 6.22 1.80
CA ALA A 108 -21.26 4.85 1.47
C ALA A 108 -20.39 4.27 0.34
N ARG A 109 -20.02 5.06 -0.68
CA ARG A 109 -19.11 4.61 -1.75
C ARG A 109 -17.75 4.21 -1.19
N THR A 110 -17.16 5.03 -0.31
CA THR A 110 -15.85 4.78 0.30
C THR A 110 -15.88 3.56 1.24
N VAL A 111 -16.92 3.41 2.06
CA VAL A 111 -17.10 2.24 2.94
C VAL A 111 -17.32 0.95 2.13
N ASN A 112 -18.11 1.01 1.06
CA ASN A 112 -18.35 -0.15 0.19
C ASN A 112 -17.09 -0.60 -0.54
N LEU A 113 -16.18 0.31 -0.89
CA LEU A 113 -14.87 -0.05 -1.43
C LEU A 113 -14.12 -0.94 -0.44
N PHE A 114 -14.00 -0.52 0.83
CA PHE A 114 -13.34 -1.32 1.86
C PHE A 114 -14.00 -2.69 2.06
N ARG A 115 -15.33 -2.73 2.05
CA ARG A 115 -16.08 -3.98 2.14
C ARG A 115 -15.76 -4.93 0.99
N ARG A 116 -15.72 -4.42 -0.24
CA ARG A 116 -15.34 -5.21 -1.44
C ARG A 116 -13.92 -5.75 -1.34
N CYS A 117 -12.98 -4.96 -0.85
CA CYS A 117 -11.59 -5.37 -0.65
C CYS A 117 -11.44 -6.63 0.24
N ARG A 118 -12.36 -6.82 1.20
CA ARG A 118 -12.36 -7.94 2.15
C ARG A 118 -13.13 -9.18 1.67
N THR A 119 -14.04 -9.03 0.70
CA THR A 119 -14.85 -10.16 0.23
C THR A 119 -14.09 -11.02 -0.77
N HIS A 120 -14.09 -12.34 -0.53
CA HIS A 120 -13.43 -13.34 -1.38
C HIS A 120 -14.25 -13.71 -2.64
N SER A 121 -15.43 -13.10 -2.84
CA SER A 121 -16.30 -13.39 -3.98
C SER A 121 -15.82 -12.65 -5.23
N GLN A 122 -15.29 -13.43 -6.18
CA GLN A 122 -14.94 -12.99 -7.53
C GLN A 122 -16.18 -12.44 -8.24
N SER A 123 -16.38 -11.12 -8.22
CA SER A 123 -17.16 -10.45 -9.25
C SER A 123 -16.17 -9.72 -10.15
N LYS A 124 -15.98 -10.25 -11.36
CA LYS A 124 -15.20 -9.59 -12.40
C LYS A 124 -15.87 -8.23 -12.66
N CYS A 125 -15.15 -7.14 -12.46
CA CYS A 125 -15.58 -5.84 -12.90
C CYS A 125 -15.26 -5.75 -14.39
N SER A 126 -16.29 -5.76 -15.24
CA SER A 126 -16.15 -5.76 -16.70
C SER A 126 -15.69 -4.43 -17.29
N ASP A 127 -15.58 -3.37 -16.49
CA ASP A 127 -15.38 -1.99 -16.99
C ASP A 127 -14.05 -1.37 -16.54
N CYS A 128 -12.92 -2.01 -16.88
CA CYS A 128 -11.62 -1.33 -16.76
C CYS A 128 -10.82 -1.47 -18.06
N VAL A 129 -11.15 -0.62 -19.03
CA VAL A 129 -10.42 -0.48 -20.29
C VAL A 129 -9.15 0.34 -20.07
N ILE A 130 -8.02 -0.31 -20.41
CA ILE A 130 -6.73 0.16 -20.94
C ILE A 130 -6.20 1.53 -20.49
N VAL A 131 -5.06 1.54 -19.76
CA VAL A 131 -4.00 2.56 -19.91
C VAL A 131 -2.61 2.03 -19.46
N SER A 132 -1.66 2.08 -20.42
CA SER A 132 -0.19 2.33 -20.45
C SER A 132 0.84 1.40 -19.79
N ASP A 133 1.92 1.16 -20.56
CA ASP A 133 3.18 0.43 -20.28
C ASP A 133 3.88 0.75 -18.95
N CYS A 134 3.59 1.89 -18.32
CA CYS A 134 4.11 2.20 -16.98
C CYS A 134 3.45 1.30 -15.89
N PHE A 135 2.19 0.91 -16.10
CA PHE A 135 1.43 -0.01 -15.24
C PHE A 135 2.00 -1.43 -15.28
N ALA A 136 2.39 -1.91 -16.46
CA ALA A 136 2.94 -3.24 -16.63
C ALA A 136 4.24 -3.40 -15.84
N ASN A 137 5.15 -2.43 -15.91
CA ASN A 137 6.42 -2.50 -15.18
C ASN A 137 6.24 -2.41 -13.65
N VAL A 138 5.38 -1.54 -13.13
CA VAL A 138 5.18 -1.42 -11.67
C VAL A 138 4.49 -2.65 -11.10
N VAL A 139 3.45 -3.17 -11.76
CA VAL A 139 2.75 -4.39 -11.32
C VAL A 139 3.62 -5.64 -11.52
N HIS A 140 4.37 -5.73 -12.63
CA HIS A 140 5.29 -6.84 -12.87
C HIS A 140 6.48 -6.82 -11.89
N SER A 141 7.10 -5.67 -11.61
CA SER A 141 8.15 -5.55 -10.60
C SER A 141 7.64 -5.80 -9.18
N LEU A 142 6.41 -5.39 -8.83
CA LEU A 142 5.85 -5.60 -7.50
C LEU A 142 5.35 -7.03 -7.26
N PHE A 143 4.80 -7.69 -8.28
CA PHE A 143 4.10 -8.97 -8.11
C PHE A 143 4.75 -10.17 -8.82
N PHE A 144 5.56 -9.97 -9.87
CA PHE A 144 6.20 -11.07 -10.62
C PHE A 144 7.65 -11.34 -10.16
N GLU A 145 8.41 -10.34 -9.72
CA GLU A 145 9.74 -10.60 -9.14
C GLU A 145 9.67 -11.22 -7.73
N ALA A 146 8.56 -11.03 -7.01
CA ALA A 146 8.37 -11.61 -5.67
C ALA A 146 8.06 -13.12 -5.71
N SER A 147 7.54 -13.64 -6.83
CA SER A 147 7.15 -15.05 -6.95
C SER A 147 8.31 -16.02 -7.17
N ASP A 148 9.47 -15.54 -7.65
CA ASP A 148 10.64 -16.40 -7.92
C ASP A 148 11.44 -16.80 -6.66
N GLN A 149 11.04 -16.31 -5.47
CA GLN A 149 11.62 -16.72 -4.18
C GLN A 149 10.52 -17.16 -3.20
N SER A 150 9.68 -18.12 -3.59
CA SER A 150 8.87 -18.83 -2.60
C SER A 150 9.78 -19.73 -1.75
N VAL A 151 10.36 -19.18 -0.68
CA VAL A 151 11.07 -19.96 0.33
C VAL A 151 10.02 -20.81 1.05
N SER A 152 10.03 -22.11 0.82
CA SER A 152 9.18 -23.07 1.53
C SER A 152 9.62 -23.12 3.00
N VAL A 153 9.00 -22.30 3.85
CA VAL A 153 9.28 -22.27 5.29
C VAL A 153 8.69 -23.52 5.93
N LYS A 154 9.55 -24.46 6.36
CA LYS A 154 9.18 -25.74 6.98
C LYS A 154 8.43 -25.58 8.32
N ASN A 155 8.58 -24.45 9.01
CA ASN A 155 7.79 -24.09 10.20
C ASN A 155 7.55 -22.56 10.28
N PRO A 156 6.33 -22.06 10.03
CA PRO A 156 6.05 -20.63 10.01
C PRO A 156 5.87 -19.99 11.40
N GLN A 157 5.85 -20.77 12.49
CA GLN A 157 5.51 -20.23 13.82
C GLN A 157 6.50 -19.19 14.36
N PRO A 158 7.83 -19.39 14.28
CA PRO A 158 8.78 -18.38 14.74
C PRO A 158 8.64 -17.06 13.99
N ILE A 159 8.43 -17.12 12.67
CA ILE A 159 8.23 -15.94 11.81
C ILE A 159 6.92 -15.23 12.20
N ARG A 160 5.85 -15.98 12.43
CA ARG A 160 4.56 -15.41 12.86
C ARG A 160 4.66 -14.72 14.21
N LEU A 161 5.40 -15.29 15.16
CA LEU A 161 5.62 -14.67 16.46
C LEU A 161 6.41 -13.37 16.28
N TYR A 162 7.53 -13.41 15.56
CA TYR A 162 8.34 -12.22 15.28
C TYR A 162 7.52 -11.08 14.65
N VAL A 163 6.74 -11.35 13.61
CA VAL A 163 5.91 -10.34 12.94
C VAL A 163 4.82 -9.77 13.86
N ARG A 164 4.29 -10.57 14.79
CA ARG A 164 3.24 -10.14 15.73
C ARG A 164 3.76 -9.38 16.94
N SER A 165 5.05 -9.48 17.26
CA SER A 165 5.65 -8.89 18.45
C SER A 165 6.83 -7.95 18.14
N LEU A 166 6.74 -7.23 17.01
CA LEU A 166 7.73 -6.22 16.64
C LEU A 166 7.84 -5.13 17.72
N LYS A 167 9.08 -4.84 18.11
CA LYS A 167 9.44 -3.66 18.91
C LYS A 167 10.07 -2.65 17.98
N ALA A 168 9.55 -1.44 17.95
CA ALA A 168 10.04 -0.37 17.09
C ALA A 168 10.37 0.88 17.91
N ILE A 169 11.35 1.65 17.43
CA ILE A 169 11.59 3.01 17.91
C ILE A 169 10.71 3.93 17.06
N ASP A 170 9.82 4.67 17.71
CA ASP A 170 8.91 5.64 17.07
C ASP A 170 9.33 7.09 17.32
N ASN A 171 10.34 7.33 18.16
CA ASN A 171 10.90 8.64 18.40
C ASN A 171 11.85 9.06 17.25
N GLU A 172 11.36 9.97 16.41
CA GLU A 172 12.07 10.47 15.22
C GLU A 172 13.40 11.17 15.56
N GLN A 173 13.51 11.82 16.73
CA GLN A 173 14.76 12.45 17.15
C GLN A 173 15.84 11.40 17.44
N ILE A 174 15.46 10.31 18.10
CA ILE A 174 16.38 9.18 18.37
C ILE A 174 16.80 8.54 17.05
N LEU A 175 15.86 8.27 16.14
CA LEU A 175 16.18 7.72 14.82
C LEU A 175 17.16 8.61 14.04
N SER A 176 16.92 9.92 14.06
CA SER A 176 17.77 10.90 13.39
C SER A 176 19.19 10.94 13.99
N GLN A 177 19.32 10.91 15.32
CA GLN A 177 20.61 10.86 16.01
C GLN A 177 21.39 9.57 15.67
N LEU A 178 20.72 8.42 15.70
CA LEU A 178 21.34 7.14 15.33
C LEU A 178 21.81 7.14 13.87
N SER A 179 21.01 7.70 12.96
CA SER A 179 21.39 7.83 11.55
C SER A 179 22.65 8.69 11.37
N GLN A 180 22.74 9.83 12.05
CA GLN A 180 23.92 10.71 12.01
C GLN A 180 25.17 10.04 12.58
N GLN A 181 25.02 9.17 13.58
CA GLN A 181 26.15 8.41 14.13
C GLN A 181 26.65 7.33 13.15
N LEU A 182 25.75 6.74 12.35
CA LEU A 182 26.09 5.71 11.36
C LEU A 182 26.81 6.31 10.15
N GLU A 183 26.27 7.40 9.60
CA GLU A 183 26.86 8.15 8.49
C GLU A 183 26.84 9.64 8.86
N PRO A 184 27.95 10.17 9.41
CA PRO A 184 28.09 11.57 9.79
C PRO A 184 27.89 12.52 8.61
#